data_AF-A0A154QL93-F1
#
_entry.id   AF-A0A154QL93-F1
#
_cell.length_a   1.000
_cell.length_b   1.000
_cell.length_c   1.000
_cell.angle_alpha   90.00
_cell.angle_beta   90.00
_cell.angle_gamma   90.00
#
_symmetry.space_group_name_H-M   'P 1'
#
loop_
_entity.id
_entity.type
_entity.pdbx_description
1 polymer ?
#
loop_
_entity_poly.entity_id
_entity_poly.type
_entity_poly.pdbx_seq_one_letter_code
_entity_poly.pdbx_strand_id
1 'polypeptide(L)' 'MGGAAALAAAARPLPWSKDTAAQVRAVADALTVSPVALDTDALASRVTARGPWRKRLPQLLGMLVALGRAREQGGRYTNQ' A
#
# COMPACT_ATOMS: atom_id res chain seq x y z
N MET A 1 -11.06 -20.31 10.82
CA MET A 1 -11.80 -19.69 9.70
C MET A 1 -12.07 -18.23 10.04
N GLY A 2 -11.59 -17.30 9.22
CA GLY A 2 -11.78 -15.85 9.38
C GLY A 2 -10.63 -15.11 8.72
N GLY A 3 -10.79 -14.28 7.70
CA GLY A 3 -11.98 -13.88 6.95
C GLY A 3 -11.59 -13.66 5.48
N ALA A 4 -12.61 -13.71 4.64
CA ALA A 4 -12.53 -13.76 3.19
C ALA A 4 -11.52 -12.79 2.55
N ALA A 5 -10.75 -13.32 1.60
CA ALA A 5 -10.25 -12.55 0.48
C ALA A 5 -11.46 -11.91 -0.22
N ALA A 6 -11.68 -10.61 0.02
CA ALA A 6 -12.59 -9.86 -0.82
C ALA A 6 -11.92 -9.73 -2.19
N LEU A 7 -12.49 -10.46 -3.15
CA LEU A 7 -12.60 -10.15 -4.57
C LEU A 7 -11.80 -8.91 -4.97
N ALA A 8 -10.75 -9.15 -5.77
CA ALA A 8 -10.13 -8.15 -6.62
C ALA A 8 -11.21 -7.55 -7.55
N ALA A 9 -11.96 -6.59 -7.02
CA ALA A 9 -12.98 -5.86 -7.75
C ALA A 9 -12.26 -4.86 -8.64
N ALA A 10 -12.09 -5.26 -9.91
CA ALA A 10 -11.93 -4.44 -11.10
C ALA A 10 -11.32 -3.04 -10.89
N ALA A 11 -10.09 -2.90 -11.39
CA ALA A 11 -9.28 -1.70 -11.51
C ALA A 11 -9.97 -0.51 -12.23
N ARG A 12 -10.97 0.08 -11.59
CA ARG A 12 -11.28 1.50 -11.75
C ARG A 12 -10.43 2.23 -10.70
N PRO A 13 -9.71 3.30 -11.05
CA PRO A 13 -8.99 4.10 -10.06
C PRO A 13 -10.03 4.70 -9.09
N LEU A 14 -10.28 3.99 -7.98
CA LEU A 14 -11.19 4.46 -6.94
C LEU A 14 -10.61 5.76 -6.37
N PRO A 15 -11.47 6.74 -6.04
CA PRO A 15 -11.04 7.87 -5.24
C PRO A 15 -10.37 7.34 -3.97
N TRP A 16 -9.20 7.89 -3.62
CA TRP A 16 -8.46 7.43 -2.45
C TRP A 16 -9.35 7.45 -1.21
N SER A 17 -9.58 6.29 -0.61
CA SER A 17 -10.48 6.16 0.54
C SER A 17 -10.00 7.06 1.66
N LYS A 18 -10.90 7.78 2.36
CA LYS A 18 -10.53 8.58 3.55
C LYS A 18 -10.23 7.71 4.77
N ASP A 19 -10.70 6.46 4.77
CA ASP A 19 -10.52 5.49 5.83
C ASP A 19 -9.06 5.01 5.92
N THR A 20 -8.44 5.18 7.08
CA THR A 20 -7.02 4.85 7.30
C THR A 20 -6.74 3.36 7.08
N ALA A 21 -7.64 2.45 7.49
CA ALA A 21 -7.43 1.02 7.31
C ALA A 21 -7.48 0.63 5.83
N ALA A 22 -8.42 1.20 5.06
CA ALA A 22 -8.47 1.02 3.61
C ALA A 22 -7.21 1.58 2.91
N GLN A 23 -6.71 2.74 3.36
CA GLN A 23 -5.45 3.32 2.84
C GLN A 23 -4.26 2.40 3.09
N VAL A 24 -4.10 1.89 4.32
CA VAL A 24 -3.03 0.95 4.68
C VAL A 24 -3.14 -0.34 3.85
N ARG A 25 -4.34 -0.89 3.71
CA ARG A 25 -4.60 -2.11 2.92
C ARG A 25 -4.21 -1.93 1.45
N ALA A 26 -4.53 -0.80 0.84
CA ALA A 26 -4.17 -0.52 -0.55
C ALA A 26 -2.65 -0.44 -0.77
N VAL A 27 -1.90 0.14 0.18
CA VAL A 27 -0.43 0.17 0.13
C VAL A 27 0.16 -1.23 0.36
N ALA A 28 -0.38 -1.98 1.32
CA ALA A 28 0.04 -3.36 1.57
C ALA A 28 -0.22 -4.29 0.37
N ASP A 29 -1.33 -4.10 -0.33
CA ASP A 29 -1.65 -4.83 -1.56
C ASP A 29 -0.63 -4.52 -2.67
N ALA A 30 -0.31 -3.23 -2.87
CA ALA A 30 0.72 -2.81 -3.82
C ALA A 30 2.11 -3.40 -3.51
N LEU A 31 2.46 -3.56 -2.22
CA LEU A 31 3.66 -4.26 -1.77
C LEU A 31 3.58 -5.77 -2.00
N THR A 32 2.43 -6.39 -1.73
CA THR A 32 2.21 -7.84 -1.87
C THR A 32 2.31 -8.29 -3.32
N VAL A 33 1.83 -7.48 -4.25
CA VAL A 33 1.94 -7.74 -5.70
C VAL A 33 3.39 -7.65 -6.18
N SER A 34 4.29 -7.02 -5.42
CA SER A 34 5.70 -6.88 -5.78
C SER A 34 6.59 -7.87 -5.02
N PRO A 35 7.25 -8.81 -5.72
CA PRO A 35 8.22 -9.70 -5.09
C PRO A 35 9.57 -9.01 -4.78
N VAL A 36 9.75 -7.77 -5.23
CA VAL A 36 10.97 -6.97 -5.03
C VAL A 36 10.67 -5.75 -4.18
N ALA A 37 11.68 -5.29 -3.43
CA ALA A 37 11.58 -4.08 -2.63
C ALA A 37 11.37 -2.86 -3.55
N LEU A 38 10.30 -2.12 -3.29
CA LEU A 38 9.89 -0.96 -4.08
C LEU A 38 10.26 0.33 -3.35
N ASP A 39 10.86 1.27 -4.06
CA ASP A 39 10.97 2.63 -3.55
C ASP A 39 9.61 3.36 -3.62
N THR A 40 9.56 4.51 -2.97
CA THR A 40 8.36 5.35 -2.87
C THR A 40 7.78 5.73 -4.24
N ASP A 41 8.60 5.95 -5.26
CA ASP A 41 8.15 6.33 -6.61
C ASP A 41 7.59 5.12 -7.38
N ALA A 42 8.24 3.96 -7.24
CA ALA A 42 7.75 2.70 -7.80
C ALA A 42 6.43 2.22 -7.16
N LEU A 43 6.27 2.42 -5.85
CA LEU A 43 4.99 2.27 -5.16
C LEU A 43 3.98 3.27 -5.68
N ALA A 44 4.41 4.51 -5.90
CA ALA A 44 3.52 5.55 -6.35
C ALA A 44 2.96 5.27 -7.77
N SER A 45 3.78 4.75 -8.67
CA SER A 45 3.33 4.37 -10.01
C SER A 45 2.34 3.21 -10.01
N ARG A 46 2.40 2.32 -9.00
CA ARG A 46 1.49 1.17 -8.84
C ARG A 46 0.16 1.54 -8.20
N VAL A 47 0.17 2.48 -7.25
CA VAL A 47 -1.05 2.96 -6.60
C VAL A 47 -1.73 3.95 -7.56
N THR A 48 -2.68 3.46 -8.36
CA THR A 48 -3.43 4.27 -9.34
C THR A 48 -4.48 5.20 -8.70
N ALA A 49 -4.27 5.63 -7.46
CA ALA A 49 -5.19 6.50 -6.76
C ALA A 49 -5.08 7.94 -7.27
N ARG A 50 -6.19 8.68 -7.25
CA ARG A 50 -6.20 10.14 -7.52
C ARG A 50 -6.23 10.93 -6.22
N GLY A 51 -5.46 12.02 -6.13
CA GLY A 51 -5.48 12.95 -4.99
C GLY A 51 -4.24 12.94 -4.09
N PRO A 52 -4.32 13.43 -2.83
CA PRO A 52 -3.16 13.71 -1.96
C PRO A 52 -2.52 12.46 -1.33
N TRP A 53 -2.77 11.27 -1.86
CA TRP A 53 -2.27 10.01 -1.32
C TRP A 53 -0.74 9.91 -1.37
N ARG A 54 -0.08 10.51 -2.39
CA ARG A 54 1.39 10.55 -2.50
C ARG A 54 2.06 11.21 -1.30
N LYS A 55 1.41 12.22 -0.69
CA LYS A 55 1.90 12.87 0.55
C LYS A 55 1.67 12.00 1.79
N ARG A 56 0.64 11.15 1.78
CA ARG A 56 0.34 10.20 2.85
C ARG A 56 1.14 8.91 2.75
N LEU A 57 1.67 8.58 1.59
CA LEU A 57 2.39 7.32 1.35
C LEU A 57 3.53 7.09 2.36
N PRO A 58 4.42 8.07 2.67
CA PRO A 58 5.47 7.86 3.67
C PRO A 58 4.90 7.57 5.07
N GLN A 59 3.83 8.25 5.45
CA GLN A 59 3.17 8.04 6.75
C GLN A 59 2.55 6.64 6.83
N LEU A 60 1.90 6.17 5.77
CA LEU A 60 1.29 4.84 5.70
C LEU A 60 2.34 3.73 5.70
N LEU A 61 3.45 3.93 4.99
CA LEU A 61 4.59 3.02 4.98
C LEU A 61 5.22 2.92 6.37
N GLY A 62 5.43 4.05 7.06
CA GLY A 62 5.90 4.06 8.44
C GLY A 62 4.97 3.28 9.38
N MET A 63 3.65 3.40 9.19
CA MET A 63 2.68 2.62 9.95
C MET A 63 2.71 1.13 9.62
N LEU A 64 2.86 0.76 8.35
CA LEU A 64 3.04 -0.64 7.94
C LEU A 64 4.31 -1.25 8.54
N VAL A 65 5.40 -0.50 8.56
CA VAL A 65 6.66 -0.93 9.18
C VAL A 65 6.50 -1.09 10.70
N ALA A 66 5.86 -0.12 11.37
CA ALA A 66 5.56 -0.20 12.80
C ALA A 66 4.65 -1.39 13.15
N LEU A 67 3.71 -1.73 12.27
CA LEU A 67 2.83 -2.90 12.41
C LEU A 67 3.51 -4.23 12.02
N GLY A 68 4.75 -4.20 11.52
CA GLY A 68 5.46 -5.40 11.04
C GLY A 68 4.89 -5.99 9.75
N ARG A 69 4.11 -5.21 8.98
CA ARG A 69 3.52 -5.60 7.70
C ARG A 69 4.41 -5.27 6.50
N ALA A 70 5.37 -4.37 6.67
CA ALA A 70 6.40 -4.07 5.68
C ALA A 70 7.79 -4.04 6.33
N ARG A 71 8.84 -4.30 5.55
CA ARG A 71 10.22 -3.92 5.91
C ARG A 71 10.59 -2.67 5.13
N GLU A 72 11.17 -1.69 5.80
CA GLU A 72 11.98 -0.67 5.15
C GLU A 72 13.44 -1.16 5.03
N GLN A 73 14.03 -0.98 3.86
CA GLN A 73 15.40 -1.32 3.51
C GLN A 73 16.02 -0.14 2.76
N GLY A 74 16.53 0.85 3.49
CA GLY A 74 17.23 2.01 2.92
C GLY A 74 16.37 2.82 1.94
N GLY A 75 15.11 3.09 2.30
CA GLY A 75 14.16 3.81 1.44
C GLY A 75 13.40 2.95 0.42
N ARG A 76 13.62 1.63 0.41
CA ARG A 76 12.77 0.65 -0.29
C ARG A 76 11.90 -0.12 0.69
N TYR A 77 10.72 -0.50 0.27
CA TYR A 77 9.72 -1.19 1.08
C TYR A 77 9.38 -2.53 0.45
N THR A 78 9.35 -3.58 1.26
CA THR A 78 8.91 -4.92 0.84
C THR A 78 7.82 -5.42 1.77
N ASN A 79 6.91 -6.25 1.25
CA ASN A 79 5.99 -6.99 2.09
C ASN A 79 6.78 -7.93 3.02
N GLN A 80 6.36 -8.03 4.28
CA GLN A 80 6.93 -8.97 5.26
C GLN A 80 6.39 -10.38 5.07
#